data_AF-A0A7J4RD42-F1
#
_entry.id   AF-A0A7J4RD42-F1
#
_cell.length_a   1.000
_cell.length_b   1.000
_cell.length_c   1.000
_cell.angle_alpha   90.00
_cell.angle_beta   90.00
_cell.angle_gamma   90.00
#
_symmetry.space_group_name_H-M   'P 1'
#
loop_
_entity.id
_entity.type
_entity.pdbx_description
1 polymer ?
#
loop_
_entity_poly.entity_id
_entity_poly.type
_entity_poly.pdbx_seq_one_letter_code
_entity_poly.pdbx_strand_id
1 'polypeptide(L)'
;SAMVRNREMGLIVTSAEVAEPYIQSWYADWNRLDNVTDSDNDGMPDIYEVNYGLNRTVATIDGVLESDTDNDNDGLSNLDEYTLGGDPFNPDTDGDCILDAVEVSWAQATALDPSVETVSPEDAINMVDADGDGINEADALGCDLGGIEPVDPGTNETDEPSTDDDQDGVLNAADECPGTPENTPTDVSGCSLNQRNEKAGDASGEAEEGFGETFMLLLMIGGLLLLIGAVYGILQSRKENEARKDWVTDQHIDDVVGTEAQWEQPVLDGRSDETSSPLASELGRFPGWDEAMVQQYLDHGWTLDQLEEYYQQQVAEQG
;
A
#
# COMPACT_ATOMS: atom_id res chain seq x y z
N SER A 1 -23.55 34.52 -10.63
CA SER A 1 -24.05 35.81 -11.17
C SER A 1 -23.20 36.96 -10.65
N ALA A 2 -22.76 37.90 -11.50
CA ALA A 2 -21.91 39.03 -11.10
C ALA A 2 -22.57 40.00 -10.09
N MET A 3 -23.89 39.93 -9.89
CA MET A 3 -24.63 40.76 -8.94
C MET A 3 -24.42 40.36 -7.47
N VAL A 4 -24.02 39.12 -7.19
CA VAL A 4 -23.85 38.57 -5.82
C VAL A 4 -22.41 38.71 -5.31
N ARG A 5 -21.44 39.03 -6.18
CA ARG A 5 -20.06 39.36 -5.78
C ARG A 5 -19.95 40.66 -4.94
N ASN A 6 -21.06 41.37 -4.73
CA ASN A 6 -21.13 42.52 -3.82
C ASN A 6 -21.06 42.16 -2.33
N ARG A 7 -20.97 40.87 -1.95
CA ARG A 7 -20.73 40.48 -0.55
C ARG A 7 -19.45 41.11 0.04
N GLU A 8 -18.49 41.50 -0.80
CA GLU A 8 -17.21 42.12 -0.39
C GLU A 8 -17.15 43.64 -0.60
N MET A 9 -18.10 44.23 -1.32
CA MET A 9 -18.08 45.66 -1.66
C MET A 9 -19.30 46.35 -1.05
N GLY A 10 -19.11 47.01 0.09
CA GLY A 10 -20.14 47.74 0.82
C GLY A 10 -20.70 48.93 0.04
N LEU A 11 -21.59 48.67 -0.92
CA LEU A 11 -22.31 49.68 -1.70
C LEU A 11 -23.57 50.09 -0.95
N ILE A 12 -23.61 51.34 -0.50
CA ILE A 12 -24.79 51.93 0.14
C ILE A 12 -25.66 52.56 -0.96
N VAL A 13 -26.79 51.93 -1.27
CA VAL A 13 -27.80 52.47 -2.19
C VAL A 13 -28.89 53.15 -1.37
N THR A 14 -29.09 54.45 -1.59
CA THR A 14 -30.08 55.26 -0.83
C THR A 14 -31.44 55.35 -1.52
N SER A 15 -31.52 55.02 -2.81
CA SER A 15 -32.78 55.01 -3.57
C SER A 15 -33.49 53.66 -3.44
N ALA A 16 -34.73 53.68 -2.94
CA ALA A 16 -35.53 52.47 -2.78
C ALA A 16 -35.79 51.74 -4.11
N GLU A 17 -36.10 52.49 -5.17
CA GLU A 17 -36.38 51.94 -6.51
C GLU A 17 -35.16 51.25 -7.13
N VAL A 18 -33.97 51.77 -6.84
CA VAL A 18 -32.71 51.18 -7.32
C VAL A 18 -32.31 50.00 -6.44
N ALA A 19 -32.57 50.05 -5.13
CA ALA A 19 -32.23 48.99 -4.18
C ALA A 19 -33.12 47.74 -4.33
N GLU A 20 -34.40 47.91 -4.67
CA GLU A 20 -35.40 46.83 -4.77
C GLU A 20 -34.91 45.59 -5.54
N PRO A 21 -34.39 45.67 -6.79
CA PRO A 21 -33.93 44.48 -7.50
C PRO A 21 -32.73 43.79 -6.83
N TYR A 22 -31.87 44.54 -6.13
CA TYR A 22 -30.76 43.94 -5.37
C TYR A 22 -31.26 43.21 -4.12
N ILE A 23 -32.24 43.78 -3.43
CA ILE A 23 -32.86 43.16 -2.25
C ILE A 23 -33.57 41.87 -2.67
N GLN A 24 -34.36 41.91 -3.75
CA GLN A 24 -35.03 40.72 -4.29
C GLN A 24 -34.01 39.65 -4.73
N SER A 25 -32.94 40.06 -5.42
CA SER A 25 -31.84 39.16 -5.79
C SER A 25 -31.19 38.54 -4.56
N TRP A 26 -31.01 39.30 -3.49
CA TRP A 26 -30.41 38.82 -2.24
C TRP A 26 -31.29 37.79 -1.58
N TYR A 27 -32.59 38.06 -1.40
CA TYR A 27 -33.52 37.09 -0.81
C TYR A 27 -33.66 35.83 -1.65
N ALA A 28 -33.60 35.93 -2.98
CA ALA A 28 -33.66 34.76 -3.86
C ALA A 28 -32.41 33.88 -3.77
N ASP A 29 -31.25 34.46 -3.46
CA ASP A 29 -29.99 33.73 -3.24
C ASP A 29 -29.92 33.19 -1.81
N TRP A 30 -30.26 34.02 -0.82
CA TRP A 30 -30.27 33.66 0.61
C TRP A 30 -31.27 32.57 0.97
N ASN A 31 -32.37 32.42 0.22
CA ASN A 31 -33.35 31.37 0.43
C ASN A 31 -33.24 30.24 -0.61
N ARG A 32 -32.12 30.15 -1.33
CA ARG A 32 -31.88 29.06 -2.28
C ARG A 32 -31.59 27.78 -1.48
N LEU A 33 -32.44 26.78 -1.67
CA LEU A 33 -32.27 25.43 -1.12
C LEU A 33 -32.20 24.47 -2.31
N ASP A 34 -31.04 24.42 -2.95
CA ASP A 34 -30.73 23.42 -3.97
C ASP A 34 -29.58 22.53 -3.47
N ASN A 35 -29.35 21.42 -4.16
CA ASN A 35 -28.36 20.40 -3.76
C ASN A 35 -26.90 20.82 -3.96
N VAL A 36 -26.63 22.11 -4.15
CA VAL A 36 -25.28 22.64 -4.43
C VAL A 36 -24.98 23.94 -3.69
N THR A 37 -25.97 24.56 -3.07
CA THR A 37 -25.79 25.77 -2.28
C THR A 37 -25.38 25.37 -0.89
N ASP A 38 -24.23 25.90 -0.47
CA ASP A 38 -23.62 25.73 0.84
C ASP A 38 -23.19 27.15 1.30
N SER A 39 -23.97 27.70 2.23
CA SER A 39 -23.97 29.12 2.61
C SER A 39 -22.81 29.49 3.53
N ASP A 40 -22.40 28.58 4.41
CA ASP A 40 -21.29 28.73 5.35
C ASP A 40 -20.04 27.94 4.97
N ASN A 41 -20.12 27.16 3.90
CA ASN A 41 -19.02 26.53 3.21
C ASN A 41 -18.33 25.47 4.07
N ASP A 42 -19.11 24.64 4.76
CA ASP A 42 -18.62 23.52 5.58
C ASP A 42 -18.66 22.16 4.85
N GLY A 43 -19.24 22.11 3.65
CA GLY A 43 -19.32 20.91 2.82
C GLY A 43 -20.71 20.28 2.78
N MET A 44 -21.63 20.66 3.68
CA MET A 44 -23.03 20.24 3.64
C MET A 44 -23.88 21.27 2.90
N PRO A 45 -24.79 20.85 1.99
CA PRO A 45 -25.69 21.80 1.34
C PRO A 45 -26.78 22.33 2.28
N ASP A 46 -27.18 23.59 2.10
CA ASP A 46 -28.27 24.26 2.84
C ASP A 46 -29.56 23.43 2.86
N ILE A 47 -29.85 22.67 1.79
CA ILE A 47 -31.05 21.83 1.72
C ILE A 47 -30.98 20.64 2.69
N TYR A 48 -29.81 20.03 2.85
CA TYR A 48 -29.59 18.92 3.78
C TYR A 48 -29.71 19.46 5.21
N GLU A 49 -28.99 20.53 5.50
CA GLU A 49 -28.99 21.14 6.83
C GLU A 49 -30.39 21.58 7.26
N VAL A 50 -31.18 22.19 6.36
CA VAL A 50 -32.56 22.59 6.67
C VAL A 50 -33.49 21.40 6.88
N ASN A 51 -33.25 20.26 6.21
CA ASN A 51 -34.06 19.07 6.38
C ASN A 51 -33.87 18.44 7.77
N TYR A 52 -32.63 18.38 8.26
CA TYR A 52 -32.29 17.77 9.56
C TYR A 52 -32.21 18.78 10.72
N GLY A 53 -32.24 20.09 10.42
CA GLY A 53 -32.22 21.15 11.44
C GLY A 53 -30.83 21.62 11.86
N LEU A 54 -29.81 21.38 11.03
CA LEU A 54 -28.44 21.88 11.17
C LEU A 54 -28.33 23.38 10.81
N ASN A 55 -27.16 23.97 11.02
CA ASN A 55 -26.93 25.41 10.93
C ASN A 55 -26.35 25.86 9.58
N ARG A 56 -27.24 26.07 8.61
CA ARG A 56 -27.02 26.69 7.27
C ARG A 56 -26.24 28.00 7.13
N THR A 57 -25.72 28.59 8.20
CA THR A 57 -25.00 29.89 8.16
C THR A 57 -23.81 29.93 9.13
N VAL A 58 -23.58 28.87 9.89
CA VAL A 58 -22.57 28.79 10.93
C VAL A 58 -21.86 27.44 10.83
N ALA A 59 -20.83 27.41 9.99
CA ALA A 59 -19.99 26.25 9.75
C ALA A 59 -19.28 25.68 10.99
N THR A 60 -19.23 26.41 12.11
CA THR A 60 -18.44 26.01 13.29
C THR A 60 -19.23 26.26 14.56
N ILE A 61 -19.42 25.20 15.36
CA ILE A 61 -20.11 25.21 16.64
C ILE A 61 -19.10 24.80 17.70
N ASP A 62 -18.98 25.60 18.76
CA ASP A 62 -18.04 25.35 19.87
C ASP A 62 -16.57 25.12 19.47
N GLY A 63 -16.17 25.61 18.29
CA GLY A 63 -14.79 25.53 17.79
C GLY A 63 -14.50 24.29 16.93
N VAL A 64 -15.50 23.45 16.67
CA VAL A 64 -15.44 22.30 15.76
C VAL A 64 -16.36 22.57 14.57
N LEU A 65 -16.02 22.06 13.38
CA LEU A 65 -16.90 22.18 12.23
C LEU A 65 -18.20 21.40 12.48
N GLU A 66 -19.35 21.95 12.12
CA GLU A 66 -20.64 21.24 12.26
C GLU A 66 -20.64 19.97 11.41
N SER A 67 -20.06 20.04 10.21
CA SER A 67 -19.79 18.90 9.31
C SER A 67 -19.03 17.75 9.98
N ASP A 68 -18.07 18.05 10.86
CA ASP A 68 -17.19 17.07 11.52
C ASP A 68 -17.74 16.62 12.89
N THR A 69 -18.91 17.14 13.29
CA THR A 69 -19.54 16.79 14.55
C THR A 69 -20.33 15.49 14.37
N ASP A 70 -20.29 14.64 15.40
CA ASP A 70 -21.09 13.43 15.54
C ASP A 70 -22.22 13.74 16.54
N ASN A 71 -23.44 13.91 16.02
CA ASN A 71 -24.56 14.47 16.77
C ASN A 71 -25.33 13.41 17.57
N ASP A 72 -25.40 12.18 17.08
CA ASP A 72 -26.07 11.04 17.71
C ASP A 72 -25.11 10.08 18.42
N ASN A 73 -23.80 10.27 18.25
CA ASN A 73 -22.71 9.55 18.90
C ASN A 73 -22.61 8.09 18.46
N ASP A 74 -22.83 7.83 17.18
CA ASP A 74 -22.69 6.50 16.59
C ASP A 74 -21.27 6.24 16.03
N GLY A 75 -20.44 7.29 15.92
CA GLY A 75 -19.08 7.23 15.38
C GLY A 75 -18.93 7.76 13.95
N LEU A 76 -20.00 8.23 13.30
CA LEU A 76 -20.01 8.83 11.98
C LEU A 76 -20.16 10.36 12.08
N SER A 77 -19.53 11.10 11.17
CA SER A 77 -19.68 12.56 11.13
C SER A 77 -20.91 12.98 10.32
N ASN A 78 -21.52 14.11 10.66
CA ASN A 78 -22.66 14.66 9.92
C ASN A 78 -22.42 14.76 8.40
N LEU A 79 -21.17 15.03 8.00
CA LEU A 79 -20.76 15.11 6.59
C LEU A 79 -20.68 13.73 5.92
N ASP A 80 -20.19 12.72 6.64
CA ASP A 80 -20.13 11.36 6.14
C ASP A 80 -21.55 10.81 5.98
N GLU A 81 -22.44 11.05 6.93
CA GLU A 81 -23.87 10.73 6.82
C GLU A 81 -24.52 11.44 5.63
N TYR A 82 -24.25 12.74 5.42
CA TYR A 82 -24.74 13.44 4.23
C TYR A 82 -24.27 12.76 2.94
N THR A 83 -23.00 12.36 2.90
CA THR A 83 -22.40 11.74 1.71
C THR A 83 -23.01 10.37 1.43
N LEU A 84 -23.38 9.65 2.50
CA LEU A 84 -23.97 8.31 2.41
C LEU A 84 -25.50 8.31 2.36
N GLY A 85 -26.15 9.45 2.62
CA GLY A 85 -27.60 9.60 2.63
C GLY A 85 -28.28 9.30 3.97
N GLY A 86 -27.52 9.23 5.07
CA GLY A 86 -27.97 8.93 6.43
C GLY A 86 -28.73 10.06 7.13
N ASP A 87 -29.04 9.87 8.41
CA ASP A 87 -29.71 10.85 9.28
C ASP A 87 -28.82 11.25 10.48
N PRO A 88 -28.29 12.49 10.52
CA PRO A 88 -27.34 12.99 11.51
C PRO A 88 -27.86 13.16 12.93
N PHE A 89 -29.02 12.62 13.23
CA PHE A 89 -29.57 12.57 14.58
C PHE A 89 -30.13 11.20 14.92
N ASN A 90 -29.92 10.20 14.07
CA ASN A 90 -30.42 8.85 14.23
C ASN A 90 -29.29 7.83 14.00
N PRO A 91 -28.79 7.19 15.06
CA PRO A 91 -27.58 6.36 14.99
C PRO A 91 -27.79 5.01 14.26
N ASP A 92 -28.97 4.79 13.70
CA ASP A 92 -29.45 3.58 13.00
C ASP A 92 -30.51 4.06 11.98
N THR A 93 -30.05 4.52 10.82
CA THR A 93 -30.84 5.25 9.82
C THR A 93 -31.98 4.40 9.25
N ASP A 94 -31.73 3.14 8.94
CA ASP A 94 -32.71 2.24 8.33
C ASP A 94 -33.56 1.47 9.36
N GLY A 95 -33.15 1.48 10.63
CA GLY A 95 -33.86 0.94 11.78
C GLY A 95 -33.73 -0.56 11.91
N ASP A 96 -32.65 -1.15 11.40
CA ASP A 96 -32.44 -2.59 11.39
C ASP A 96 -31.81 -3.14 12.68
N CYS A 97 -31.34 -2.26 13.58
CA CYS A 97 -30.62 -2.47 14.85
C CYS A 97 -29.09 -2.43 14.79
N ILE A 98 -28.48 -2.23 13.63
CA ILE A 98 -27.04 -1.98 13.47
C ILE A 98 -26.81 -0.45 13.47
N LEU A 99 -25.64 -0.02 13.95
CA LEU A 99 -25.29 1.40 13.95
C LEU A 99 -24.67 1.80 12.61
N ASP A 100 -24.99 2.99 12.08
CA ASP A 100 -24.55 3.43 10.74
C ASP A 100 -23.01 3.35 10.58
N ALA A 101 -22.25 3.79 11.59
CA ALA A 101 -20.79 3.68 11.59
C ALA A 101 -20.28 2.23 11.44
N VAL A 102 -20.96 1.26 12.06
CA VAL A 102 -20.60 -0.17 11.99
C VAL A 102 -20.91 -0.71 10.60
N GLU A 103 -22.06 -0.36 10.04
CA GLU A 103 -22.46 -0.75 8.69
C GLU A 103 -21.50 -0.25 7.62
N VAL A 104 -21.03 1.00 7.74
CA VAL A 104 -20.02 1.55 6.85
C VAL A 104 -18.72 0.74 6.92
N SER A 105 -18.28 0.37 8.12
CA SER A 105 -17.07 -0.43 8.31
C SER A 105 -17.20 -1.84 7.71
N TRP A 106 -18.36 -2.47 7.87
CA TRP A 106 -18.68 -3.77 7.31
C TRP A 106 -18.75 -3.72 5.79
N ALA A 107 -19.44 -2.73 5.21
CA ALA A 107 -19.51 -2.54 3.76
C ALA A 107 -18.11 -2.39 3.15
N GLN A 108 -17.21 -1.63 3.80
CA GLN A 108 -15.81 -1.53 3.37
C GLN A 108 -15.08 -2.87 3.45
N ALA A 109 -15.33 -3.69 4.47
CA ALA A 109 -14.75 -5.03 4.59
C ALA A 109 -15.23 -5.98 3.50
N THR A 110 -16.52 -5.95 3.13
CA THR A 110 -17.05 -6.77 2.02
C THR A 110 -16.37 -6.42 0.69
N ALA A 111 -16.01 -5.15 0.47
CA ALA A 111 -15.29 -4.72 -0.73
C ALA A 111 -13.87 -5.29 -0.83
N LEU A 112 -13.27 -5.75 0.28
CA LEU A 112 -11.93 -6.35 0.33
C LEU A 112 -11.96 -7.88 0.17
N ASP A 113 -13.09 -8.52 0.43
CA ASP A 113 -13.25 -9.97 0.30
C ASP A 113 -13.98 -10.34 -1.01
N PRO A 114 -13.28 -10.89 -2.02
CA PRO A 114 -13.91 -11.28 -3.29
C PRO A 114 -14.85 -12.50 -3.19
N SER A 115 -14.97 -13.11 -2.00
CA SER A 115 -15.87 -14.25 -1.75
C SER A 115 -17.27 -13.84 -1.26
N VAL A 116 -17.44 -12.59 -0.86
CA VAL A 116 -18.72 -12.01 -0.40
C VAL A 116 -19.27 -11.07 -1.46
N GLU A 117 -20.60 -10.93 -1.53
CA GLU A 117 -21.23 -9.92 -2.37
C GLU A 117 -20.86 -8.53 -1.84
N THR A 118 -20.44 -7.63 -2.74
CA THR A 118 -19.96 -6.31 -2.33
C THR A 118 -21.15 -5.41 -2.03
N VAL A 119 -21.18 -4.87 -0.82
CA VAL A 119 -22.22 -3.93 -0.38
C VAL A 119 -21.68 -2.51 -0.43
N SER A 120 -22.51 -1.57 -0.91
CA SER A 120 -22.17 -0.14 -0.89
C SER A 120 -22.38 0.42 0.52
N PRO A 121 -21.50 1.29 1.04
CA PRO A 121 -21.75 1.98 2.32
C PRO A 121 -23.06 2.80 2.31
N GLU A 122 -23.47 3.31 1.14
CA GLU A 122 -24.77 3.99 0.98
C GLU A 122 -25.94 3.02 1.15
N ASP A 123 -25.84 1.80 0.61
CA ASP A 123 -26.92 0.82 0.70
C ASP A 123 -26.98 0.20 2.10
N ALA A 124 -25.83 0.02 2.76
CA ALA A 124 -25.75 -0.48 4.13
C ALA A 124 -26.59 0.39 5.07
N ILE A 125 -26.27 1.68 5.22
CA ILE A 125 -26.97 2.53 6.20
C ILE A 125 -28.43 2.87 5.85
N ASN A 126 -28.84 2.67 4.60
CA ASN A 126 -30.19 3.08 4.12
C ASN A 126 -31.12 1.90 3.82
N MET A 127 -30.61 0.68 3.80
CA MET A 127 -31.37 -0.52 3.44
C MET A 127 -31.09 -1.68 4.37
N VAL A 128 -32.16 -2.10 5.03
CA VAL A 128 -32.22 -3.27 5.92
C VAL A 128 -31.78 -4.60 5.28
N ASP A 129 -31.73 -4.67 3.95
CA ASP A 129 -31.29 -5.80 3.12
C ASP A 129 -30.32 -5.22 2.08
N ALA A 130 -29.11 -4.93 2.54
CA ALA A 130 -28.11 -4.13 1.84
C ALA A 130 -27.47 -4.87 0.66
N ASP A 131 -27.29 -6.20 0.76
CA ASP A 131 -26.86 -7.03 -0.36
C ASP A 131 -28.01 -7.50 -1.28
N GLY A 132 -29.26 -7.35 -0.84
CA GLY A 132 -30.44 -7.66 -1.62
C GLY A 132 -30.67 -9.16 -1.81
N ASP A 133 -30.10 -10.02 -0.95
CA ASP A 133 -30.29 -11.47 -0.99
C ASP A 133 -31.68 -11.90 -0.46
N GLY A 134 -32.40 -10.97 0.16
CA GLY A 134 -33.74 -11.16 0.72
C GLY A 134 -33.76 -11.54 2.20
N ILE A 135 -32.63 -11.43 2.90
CA ILE A 135 -32.46 -11.62 4.34
C ILE A 135 -31.82 -10.36 4.91
N ASN A 136 -32.42 -9.80 5.96
CA ASN A 136 -31.84 -8.63 6.61
C ASN A 136 -30.46 -8.94 7.20
N GLU A 137 -29.52 -8.02 7.10
CA GLU A 137 -28.18 -8.17 7.68
C GLU A 137 -28.24 -8.41 9.19
N ALA A 138 -29.05 -7.64 9.90
CA ALA A 138 -29.31 -7.86 11.33
C ALA A 138 -29.91 -9.26 11.64
N ASP A 139 -30.71 -9.84 10.74
CA ASP A 139 -31.24 -11.21 10.91
C ASP A 139 -30.19 -12.28 10.59
N ALA A 140 -29.31 -12.02 9.63
CA ALA A 140 -28.27 -12.95 9.17
C ALA A 140 -27.06 -13.00 10.12
N LEU A 141 -26.60 -11.83 10.57
CA LEU A 141 -25.34 -11.62 11.30
C LEU A 141 -25.56 -11.10 12.74
N GLY A 142 -26.78 -10.63 13.06
CA GLY A 142 -27.09 -9.98 14.33
C GLY A 142 -26.82 -8.47 14.30
N CYS A 143 -27.36 -7.74 15.27
CA CYS A 143 -27.17 -6.28 15.45
C CYS A 143 -25.70 -5.83 15.64
N ASP A 144 -24.78 -6.78 15.78
CA ASP A 144 -23.34 -6.56 16.02
C ASP A 144 -22.50 -7.03 14.83
N LEU A 145 -23.16 -7.40 13.71
CA LEU A 145 -22.53 -7.91 12.48
C LEU A 145 -21.45 -8.99 12.72
N GLY A 146 -21.62 -9.80 13.78
CA GLY A 146 -20.67 -10.84 14.17
C GLY A 146 -19.55 -10.44 15.14
N GLY A 147 -19.66 -9.29 15.82
CA GLY A 147 -18.69 -8.81 16.82
C GLY A 147 -17.88 -7.59 16.38
N ILE A 148 -18.38 -6.80 15.43
CA ILE A 148 -17.72 -5.57 14.99
C ILE A 148 -18.22 -4.46 15.90
N GLU A 149 -17.53 -4.25 17.02
CA GLU A 149 -17.83 -3.09 17.86
C GLU A 149 -17.30 -1.81 17.17
N PRO A 150 -18.10 -0.72 17.11
CA PRO A 150 -17.62 0.54 16.58
C PRO A 150 -16.44 1.05 17.42
N VAL A 151 -15.44 1.60 16.74
CA VAL A 151 -14.25 2.17 17.39
C VAL A 151 -14.67 3.44 18.13
N ASP A 152 -14.97 3.33 19.43
CA ASP A 152 -15.25 4.48 20.29
C ASP A 152 -13.99 5.37 20.38
N PRO A 153 -14.01 6.63 19.87
CA PRO A 153 -12.88 7.55 19.92
C PRO A 153 -12.51 8.00 21.35
N GLY A 154 -13.34 7.67 22.35
CA GLY A 154 -13.17 7.97 23.76
C GLY A 154 -12.60 6.82 24.61
N THR A 155 -12.59 5.59 24.11
CA THR A 155 -11.97 4.45 24.81
C THR A 155 -10.73 3.98 24.09
N ASN A 156 -9.58 4.21 24.72
CA ASN A 156 -8.33 3.54 24.38
C ASN A 156 -8.38 2.06 24.83
N GLU A 157 -9.39 1.33 24.38
CA GLU A 157 -9.49 -0.12 24.49
C GLU A 157 -9.26 -0.71 23.10
N THR A 158 -8.02 -0.57 22.62
CA THR A 158 -7.51 -1.37 21.51
C THR A 158 -7.15 -2.75 22.04
N ASP A 159 -8.15 -3.61 22.24
CA ASP A 159 -7.95 -5.06 22.18
C ASP A 159 -7.92 -5.51 20.70
N GLU A 160 -7.17 -4.78 19.88
CA GLU A 160 -6.92 -5.06 18.47
C GLU A 160 -5.48 -5.58 18.29
N PRO A 161 -5.21 -6.49 17.33
CA PRO A 161 -3.89 -7.08 17.08
C PRO A 161 -2.81 -6.06 16.60
N SER A 162 -3.13 -4.77 16.55
CA SER A 162 -2.22 -3.68 16.17
C SER A 162 -1.76 -2.79 17.35
N THR A 163 -2.00 -3.18 18.59
CA THR A 163 -1.54 -2.45 19.78
C THR A 163 -0.04 -2.71 20.03
N ASP A 164 0.69 -1.68 20.44
CA ASP A 164 2.09 -1.72 20.90
C ASP A 164 2.10 -1.16 22.34
N ASP A 165 2.07 -2.05 23.33
CA ASP A 165 1.84 -1.72 24.75
C ASP A 165 3.02 -0.98 25.38
N ASP A 166 4.24 -1.26 24.92
CA ASP A 166 5.46 -0.71 25.48
C ASP A 166 6.10 0.39 24.60
N GLN A 167 5.48 0.65 23.44
CA GLN A 167 5.78 1.72 22.50
C GLN A 167 7.23 1.67 22.02
N ASP A 168 7.76 0.46 21.88
CA ASP A 168 9.12 0.22 21.45
C ASP A 168 9.26 0.10 19.91
N GLY A 169 8.13 0.18 19.20
CA GLY A 169 8.01 0.14 17.75
C GLY A 169 7.69 -1.25 17.20
N VAL A 170 7.45 -2.24 18.06
CA VAL A 170 7.03 -3.59 17.69
C VAL A 170 5.64 -3.87 18.26
N LEU A 171 4.69 -4.19 17.38
CA LEU A 171 3.31 -4.51 17.80
C LEU A 171 3.30 -5.74 18.71
N ASN A 172 2.40 -5.78 19.70
CA ASN A 172 2.22 -6.88 20.66
C ASN A 172 2.14 -8.26 19.99
N ALA A 173 1.53 -8.34 18.81
CA ALA A 173 1.41 -9.58 18.03
C ALA A 173 2.76 -10.12 17.51
N ALA A 174 3.75 -9.25 17.36
CA ALA A 174 5.11 -9.54 16.88
C ALA A 174 6.20 -9.27 17.94
N ASP A 175 5.82 -8.79 19.13
CA ASP A 175 6.73 -8.47 20.23
C ASP A 175 6.97 -9.69 21.13
N GLU A 176 8.23 -10.11 21.22
CA GLU A 176 8.67 -11.20 22.09
C GLU A 176 9.04 -10.72 23.51
N CYS A 177 9.07 -9.41 23.75
CA CYS A 177 9.57 -8.76 24.94
C CYS A 177 8.63 -7.66 25.47
N PRO A 178 7.39 -8.01 25.85
CA PRO A 178 6.39 -7.03 26.33
C PRO A 178 6.89 -6.31 27.59
N GLY A 179 7.21 -5.03 27.46
CA GLY A 179 7.71 -4.15 28.51
C GLY A 179 9.12 -3.60 28.28
N THR A 180 9.58 -3.53 27.04
CA THR A 180 10.80 -2.81 26.69
C THR A 180 10.60 -1.30 26.90
N PRO A 181 11.50 -0.61 27.63
CA PRO A 181 11.32 0.82 27.87
C PRO A 181 11.38 1.63 26.57
N GLU A 182 10.42 2.55 26.40
CA GLU A 182 10.36 3.51 25.29
C GLU A 182 11.73 4.15 24.99
N ASN A 183 12.07 4.31 23.70
CA ASN A 183 13.34 4.84 23.19
C ASN A 183 14.60 3.97 23.46
N THR A 184 14.43 2.72 23.87
CA THR A 184 15.54 1.76 23.97
C THR A 184 15.81 1.11 22.61
N PRO A 185 17.06 0.99 22.14
CA PRO A 185 17.36 0.24 20.93
C PRO A 185 16.98 -1.24 21.07
N THR A 186 15.91 -1.63 20.39
CA THR A 186 15.37 -2.98 20.28
C THR A 186 15.84 -3.66 18.99
N ASP A 187 15.67 -4.98 18.89
CA ASP A 187 15.77 -5.68 17.61
C ASP A 187 14.40 -5.83 16.93
N VAL A 188 14.36 -6.60 15.85
CA VAL A 188 13.15 -6.93 15.09
C VAL A 188 12.08 -7.69 15.90
N SER A 189 12.41 -8.16 17.10
CA SER A 189 11.53 -8.92 17.99
C SER A 189 11.08 -8.10 19.21
N GLY A 190 11.36 -6.78 19.25
CA GLY A 190 10.98 -5.91 20.39
C GLY A 190 11.88 -6.09 21.62
N CYS A 191 13.03 -6.76 21.50
CA CYS A 191 13.88 -7.03 22.67
C CYS A 191 15.06 -6.07 22.78
N SER A 192 15.22 -5.40 23.93
CA SER A 192 16.43 -4.63 24.24
C SER A 192 17.67 -5.52 24.43
N LEU A 193 18.86 -4.92 24.36
CA LEU A 193 20.12 -5.62 24.61
C LEU A 193 20.16 -6.29 25.99
N ASN A 194 19.56 -5.69 27.02
CA ASN A 194 19.53 -6.25 28.38
C ASN A 194 18.58 -7.45 28.46
N GLN A 195 17.36 -7.33 27.91
CA GLN A 195 16.40 -8.45 27.87
C GLN A 195 16.95 -9.63 27.07
N ARG A 196 17.64 -9.38 25.95
CA ARG A 196 18.34 -10.43 25.20
C ARG A 196 19.45 -11.12 26.00
N ASN A 197 20.21 -10.35 26.77
CA ASN A 197 21.28 -10.90 27.60
C ASN A 197 20.74 -11.73 28.77
N GLU A 198 19.58 -11.36 29.32
CA GLU A 198 18.89 -12.14 30.34
C GLU A 198 18.31 -13.43 29.76
N LYS A 199 17.64 -13.37 28.60
CA LYS A 199 17.17 -14.56 27.87
C LYS A 199 18.34 -15.50 27.48
N ALA A 200 19.49 -14.95 27.11
CA ALA A 200 20.70 -15.73 26.82
C ALA A 200 21.41 -16.27 28.07
N GLY A 201 21.16 -15.68 29.25
CA GLY A 201 21.74 -16.08 30.53
C GLY A 201 21.16 -17.38 31.11
N ASP A 202 19.98 -17.80 30.65
CA ASP A 202 19.31 -19.01 31.12
C ASP A 202 19.76 -20.30 30.38
N ALA A 203 20.74 -20.19 29.47
CA ALA A 203 21.41 -21.35 28.87
C ALA A 203 22.37 -22.08 29.84
N SER A 204 22.15 -21.95 31.16
CA SER A 204 22.85 -22.71 32.20
C SER A 204 21.91 -23.67 32.92
N GLY A 205 21.29 -24.56 32.14
CA GLY A 205 21.07 -25.94 32.57
C GLY A 205 19.72 -26.28 33.16
N GLU A 206 18.70 -26.32 32.33
CA GLU A 206 17.65 -27.35 32.38
C GLU A 206 17.47 -27.81 30.92
N ALA A 207 18.33 -28.74 30.48
CA ALA A 207 18.26 -29.29 29.14
C ALA A 207 17.04 -30.21 29.04
N GLU A 208 16.00 -29.74 28.36
CA GLU A 208 15.00 -30.63 27.77
C GLU A 208 15.74 -31.57 26.79
N GLU A 209 15.79 -32.85 27.16
CA GLU A 209 16.37 -33.92 26.36
C GLU A 209 15.75 -33.98 24.96
N GLY A 210 16.58 -34.20 23.94
CA GLY A 210 16.19 -35.24 22.98
C GLY A 210 16.62 -35.07 21.53
N PHE A 211 16.83 -33.86 21.00
CA PHE A 211 16.95 -33.72 19.55
C PHE A 211 18.37 -33.43 19.02
N GLY A 212 19.11 -32.51 19.64
CA GLY A 212 20.43 -32.10 19.13
C GLY A 212 21.54 -33.14 19.34
N GLU A 213 21.58 -33.75 20.52
CA GLU A 213 22.62 -34.70 20.89
C GLU A 213 22.46 -36.05 20.16
N THR A 214 21.21 -36.49 19.98
CA THR A 214 20.87 -37.71 19.22
C THR A 214 21.16 -37.54 17.73
N PHE A 215 20.86 -36.36 17.16
CA PHE A 215 21.17 -36.06 15.76
C PHE A 215 22.68 -36.04 15.48
N MET A 216 23.48 -35.42 16.35
CA MET A 216 24.94 -35.40 16.22
C MET A 216 25.58 -36.78 16.39
N LEU A 217 25.04 -37.61 17.29
CA LEU A 217 25.47 -39.01 17.44
C LEU A 217 25.17 -39.83 16.18
N LEU A 218 23.98 -39.67 15.58
CA LEU A 218 23.61 -40.35 14.34
C LEU A 218 24.51 -39.94 13.16
N LEU A 219 24.88 -38.66 13.08
CA LEU A 219 25.82 -38.19 12.05
C LEU A 219 27.22 -38.81 12.22
N MET A 220 27.73 -38.92 13.45
CA MET A 220 29.01 -39.58 13.71
C MET A 220 28.99 -41.08 13.36
N ILE A 221 27.92 -41.79 13.74
CA ILE A 221 27.78 -43.22 13.43
C ILE A 221 27.59 -43.43 11.92
N GLY A 222 26.80 -42.58 11.27
CA GLY A 222 26.59 -42.61 9.81
C GLY A 222 27.89 -42.35 9.03
N GLY A 223 28.70 -41.39 9.46
CA GLY A 223 30.01 -41.13 8.87
C GLY A 223 30.97 -42.32 9.01
N LEU A 224 30.96 -42.99 10.16
CA LEU A 224 31.83 -44.16 10.40
C LEU A 224 31.39 -45.37 9.55
N LEU A 225 30.08 -45.57 9.37
CA LEU A 225 29.55 -46.61 8.49
C LEU A 225 29.88 -46.36 7.01
N LEU A 226 29.84 -45.11 6.55
CA LEU A 226 30.25 -44.75 5.19
C LEU A 226 31.74 -45.01 4.95
N LEU A 227 32.61 -44.72 5.93
CA LEU A 227 34.04 -45.02 5.83
C LEU A 227 34.31 -46.52 5.77
N ILE A 228 33.63 -47.33 6.60
CA ILE A 228 33.74 -48.79 6.55
C ILE A 228 33.23 -49.32 5.20
N GLY A 229 32.12 -48.79 4.69
CA GLY A 229 31.56 -49.15 3.39
C GLY A 229 32.50 -48.83 2.23
N ALA A 230 33.14 -47.65 2.26
CA ALA A 230 34.13 -47.26 1.25
C ALA A 230 35.36 -48.18 1.26
N VAL A 231 35.88 -48.53 2.45
CA VAL A 231 37.02 -49.45 2.60
C VAL A 231 36.66 -50.85 2.09
N TYR A 232 35.46 -51.35 2.41
CA TYR A 232 34.97 -52.64 1.91
C TYR A 232 34.80 -52.64 0.39
N GLY A 233 34.24 -51.56 -0.19
CA GLY A 233 34.09 -51.39 -1.63
C GLY A 233 35.42 -51.37 -2.38
N ILE A 234 36.45 -50.73 -1.82
CA ILE A 234 37.80 -50.72 -2.40
C ILE A 234 38.44 -52.12 -2.35
N LEU A 235 38.22 -52.89 -1.28
CA LEU A 235 38.72 -54.27 -1.17
C LEU A 235 38.01 -55.24 -2.13
N GLN A 236 36.69 -55.08 -2.32
CA GLN A 236 35.91 -55.86 -3.30
C GLN A 236 36.34 -55.53 -4.74
N SER A 237 36.51 -54.24 -5.06
CA SER A 237 36.99 -53.76 -6.37
C SER A 237 38.38 -54.28 -6.73
N ARG A 238 39.29 -54.42 -5.75
CA ARG A 238 40.62 -55.04 -5.98
C ARG A 238 40.51 -56.51 -6.38
N LYS A 239 39.54 -57.26 -5.83
CA LYS A 239 39.27 -58.66 -6.20
C LYS A 239 38.73 -58.79 -7.63
N GLU A 240 37.90 -57.84 -8.07
CA GLU A 240 37.36 -57.85 -9.44
C GLU A 240 38.35 -57.31 -10.50
N ASN A 241 39.27 -56.42 -10.11
CA ASN A 241 40.28 -55.86 -11.01
C ASN A 241 41.42 -56.82 -11.37
N GLU A 242 41.68 -57.86 -10.57
CA GLU A 242 42.58 -58.94 -10.97
C GLU A 242 41.96 -59.84 -12.05
N ALA A 243 40.63 -59.98 -12.08
CA ALA A 243 39.93 -60.71 -13.15
C ALA A 243 39.74 -59.88 -14.44
N ARG A 244 39.76 -58.54 -14.34
CA ARG A 244 39.57 -57.62 -15.48
C ARG A 244 40.86 -57.14 -16.14
N LYS A 245 42.04 -57.41 -15.57
CA LYS A 245 43.33 -57.05 -16.18
C LYS A 245 43.74 -57.96 -17.35
N ASP A 246 43.16 -59.15 -17.45
CA ASP A 246 43.51 -60.12 -18.50
C ASP A 246 42.83 -59.82 -19.84
N TRP A 247 41.79 -58.96 -19.88
CA TRP A 247 41.01 -58.69 -21.10
C TRP A 247 41.27 -57.32 -21.76
N VAL A 248 41.87 -56.34 -21.07
CA VAL A 248 41.98 -54.94 -21.60
C VAL A 248 43.28 -54.66 -22.36
N THR A 249 44.28 -55.53 -22.34
CA THR A 249 45.62 -55.17 -22.87
C THR A 249 45.81 -55.44 -24.37
N ASP A 250 44.78 -55.37 -25.22
CA ASP A 250 45.06 -55.59 -26.65
C ASP A 250 44.20 -54.89 -27.70
N GLN A 251 43.28 -53.95 -27.40
CA GLN A 251 42.43 -53.47 -28.50
C GLN A 251 42.03 -52.00 -28.68
N HIS A 252 42.21 -51.02 -27.79
CA HIS A 252 41.58 -49.72 -28.08
C HIS A 252 42.21 -48.47 -27.42
N ILE A 253 43.45 -48.13 -27.76
CA ILE A 253 43.92 -46.74 -27.64
C ILE A 253 44.65 -46.36 -28.93
N ASP A 254 43.91 -45.79 -29.88
CA ASP A 254 44.52 -44.95 -30.92
C ASP A 254 43.62 -43.82 -31.46
N ASP A 255 42.42 -43.59 -30.91
CA ASP A 255 41.41 -42.77 -31.61
C ASP A 255 40.90 -41.50 -30.87
N VAL A 256 41.52 -41.06 -29.78
CA VAL A 256 41.04 -39.84 -29.08
C VAL A 256 42.19 -38.95 -28.58
N VAL A 257 42.94 -38.37 -29.51
CA VAL A 257 43.65 -37.10 -29.26
C VAL A 257 43.45 -36.19 -30.46
N GLY A 258 42.48 -35.28 -30.36
CA GLY A 258 42.33 -34.19 -31.31
C GLY A 258 40.96 -33.55 -31.26
N THR A 259 40.79 -32.55 -30.40
CA THR A 259 40.18 -31.23 -30.69
C THR A 259 39.88 -30.51 -29.37
N GLU A 260 40.54 -29.37 -29.15
CA GLU A 260 40.18 -28.39 -28.13
C GLU A 260 38.93 -27.64 -28.62
N ALA A 261 37.84 -27.68 -27.83
CA ALA A 261 36.67 -26.85 -28.04
C ALA A 261 36.35 -26.11 -26.74
N GLN A 262 36.56 -24.79 -26.76
CA GLN A 262 36.09 -23.85 -25.73
C GLN A 262 34.56 -23.80 -25.76
N TRP A 263 33.94 -23.96 -24.61
CA TRP A 263 32.50 -23.85 -24.42
C TRP A 263 32.15 -22.42 -24.00
N GLU A 264 31.37 -21.69 -24.81
CA GLU A 264 30.63 -20.50 -24.38
C GLU A 264 29.13 -20.80 -24.45
N GLN A 265 28.41 -20.41 -23.40
CA GLN A 265 26.96 -20.61 -23.26
C GLN A 265 26.21 -19.44 -23.91
N PRO A 266 25.07 -19.67 -24.58
CA PRO A 266 24.28 -18.57 -25.16
C PRO A 266 23.44 -17.88 -24.08
N VAL A 267 23.63 -16.57 -23.91
CA VAL A 267 22.72 -15.72 -23.11
C VAL A 267 21.59 -15.25 -24.02
N LEU A 268 20.36 -15.63 -23.67
CA LEU A 268 19.12 -15.12 -24.27
C LEU A 268 18.82 -13.74 -23.68
N ASP A 269 19.08 -12.68 -24.43
CA ASP A 269 18.63 -11.32 -24.11
C ASP A 269 17.23 -11.07 -24.71
N GLY A 270 16.27 -10.76 -23.85
CA GLY A 270 14.86 -10.56 -24.15
C GLY A 270 14.47 -9.08 -24.22
N ARG A 271 15.20 -8.29 -25.02
CA ARG A 271 14.77 -6.94 -25.37
C ARG A 271 14.37 -6.89 -26.85
N SER A 272 13.09 -6.64 -27.06
CA SER A 272 12.52 -6.25 -28.34
C SER A 272 13.29 -5.08 -28.94
N ASP A 273 13.56 -5.17 -30.25
CA ASP A 273 13.81 -4.02 -31.11
C ASP A 273 12.86 -2.89 -30.73
N GLU A 274 13.42 -1.72 -30.41
CA GLU A 274 12.86 -0.35 -30.48
C GLU A 274 13.61 0.53 -29.47
N THR A 275 14.87 0.84 -29.77
CA THR A 275 15.49 2.09 -29.30
C THR A 275 16.08 2.79 -30.51
N SER A 276 15.22 3.44 -31.29
CA SER A 276 15.67 4.56 -32.09
C SER A 276 16.26 5.58 -31.13
N SER A 277 17.59 5.70 -31.11
CA SER A 277 18.24 6.78 -30.38
C SER A 277 17.62 8.11 -30.79
N PRO A 278 17.26 9.01 -29.86
CA PRO A 278 16.72 10.33 -30.19
C PRO A 278 17.70 11.18 -31.02
N LEU A 279 18.97 10.78 -31.17
CA LEU A 279 19.94 11.40 -32.08
C LEU A 279 19.95 10.83 -33.51
N ALA A 280 19.27 9.71 -33.78
CA ALA A 280 19.27 9.07 -35.09
C ALA A 280 18.67 9.96 -36.19
N SER A 281 17.67 10.79 -35.86
CA SER A 281 17.07 11.77 -36.78
C SER A 281 17.92 13.02 -36.97
N GLU A 282 18.84 13.32 -36.03
CA GLU A 282 19.65 14.54 -35.99
C GLU A 282 21.03 14.36 -36.66
N LEU A 283 21.49 13.12 -36.79
CA LEU A 283 22.70 12.75 -37.56
C LEU A 283 22.66 13.17 -39.04
N GLY A 284 21.47 13.37 -39.61
CA GLY A 284 21.31 13.89 -40.97
C GLY A 284 21.85 15.30 -41.16
N ARG A 285 21.97 16.10 -40.08
CA ARG A 285 22.50 17.48 -40.12
C ARG A 285 24.04 17.53 -40.18
N PHE A 286 24.72 16.44 -39.82
CA PHE A 286 26.18 16.37 -39.68
C PHE A 286 26.79 15.22 -40.50
N PRO A 287 26.91 15.34 -41.84
CA PRO A 287 27.47 14.29 -42.67
C PRO A 287 28.92 13.94 -42.29
N GLY A 288 29.17 12.69 -41.91
CA GLY A 288 30.53 12.19 -41.63
C GLY A 288 31.00 12.30 -40.17
N TRP A 289 30.14 12.75 -39.25
CA TRP A 289 30.35 12.56 -37.80
C TRP A 289 29.58 11.32 -37.33
N ASP A 290 30.13 10.59 -36.36
CA ASP A 290 29.44 9.48 -35.72
C ASP A 290 28.58 9.95 -34.54
N GLU A 291 27.63 9.11 -34.12
CA GLU A 291 26.69 9.43 -33.04
C GLU A 291 27.41 9.72 -31.72
N ALA A 292 28.49 8.99 -31.46
CA ALA A 292 29.30 9.12 -30.26
C ALA A 292 30.00 10.49 -30.17
N MET A 293 30.52 11.01 -31.29
CA MET A 293 31.13 12.33 -31.35
C MET A 293 30.12 13.44 -31.05
N VAL A 294 28.93 13.38 -31.66
CA VAL A 294 27.87 14.38 -31.42
C VAL A 294 27.43 14.34 -29.96
N GLN A 295 27.24 13.14 -29.40
CA GLN A 295 26.85 12.97 -27.99
C GLN A 295 27.90 13.55 -27.04
N GLN A 296 29.20 13.39 -27.33
CA GLN A 296 30.27 13.95 -26.53
C GLN A 296 30.17 15.49 -26.43
N TYR A 297 29.86 16.18 -27.52
CA TYR A 297 29.70 17.63 -27.49
C TYR A 297 28.45 18.08 -26.73
N LEU A 298 27.34 17.35 -26.84
CA LEU A 298 26.14 17.60 -26.04
C LEU A 298 26.40 17.42 -24.54
N ASP A 299 27.15 16.38 -24.16
CA ASP A 299 27.56 16.13 -22.78
C ASP A 299 28.49 17.24 -22.24
N HIS A 300 29.27 17.87 -23.13
CA HIS A 300 30.05 19.07 -22.81
C HIS A 300 29.23 20.37 -22.75
N GLY A 301 27.89 20.28 -22.86
CA GLY A 301 26.96 21.38 -22.67
C GLY A 301 26.70 22.24 -23.92
N TRP A 302 27.05 21.74 -25.11
CA TRP A 302 26.73 22.41 -26.37
C TRP A 302 25.28 22.16 -26.77
N THR A 303 24.65 23.13 -27.42
CA THR A 303 23.34 22.95 -28.04
C THR A 303 23.49 22.44 -29.47
N LEU A 304 22.49 21.70 -29.98
CA LEU A 304 22.51 21.17 -31.35
C LEU A 304 22.69 22.26 -32.41
N ASP A 305 22.03 23.42 -32.24
CA ASP A 305 22.12 24.54 -33.19
C ASP A 305 23.52 25.17 -33.22
N GLN A 306 24.20 25.26 -32.06
CA GLN A 306 25.58 25.75 -31.99
C GLN A 306 26.57 24.77 -32.63
N LEU A 307 26.30 23.47 -32.51
CA LEU A 307 27.11 22.44 -33.15
C LEU A 307 26.99 22.53 -34.67
N GLU A 308 25.81 22.80 -35.21
CA GLU A 308 25.54 22.96 -36.64
C GLU A 308 26.34 24.12 -37.24
N GLU A 309 26.33 25.29 -36.60
CA GLU A 309 27.14 26.44 -37.04
C GLU A 309 28.64 26.12 -37.04
N TYR A 310 29.11 25.41 -36.01
CA TYR A 310 30.52 25.00 -35.90
C TYR A 310 30.92 24.01 -37.01
N TYR A 311 30.07 23.03 -37.30
CA TYR A 311 30.29 22.07 -38.38
C TYR A 311 30.35 22.77 -39.74
N GLN A 312 29.42 23.69 -40.02
CA GLN A 312 29.38 24.46 -41.27
C GLN A 312 30.64 25.32 -41.45
N GLN A 313 31.16 25.93 -40.38
CA GLN A 313 32.43 26.66 -40.42
C GLN A 313 33.61 25.73 -40.73
N GLN A 314 33.68 24.56 -40.11
CA GLN A 314 34.75 23.59 -40.38
C GLN A 314 34.75 23.10 -41.84
N VAL A 315 33.57 22.80 -42.39
CA VAL A 315 33.43 22.37 -43.78
C VAL A 315 33.82 23.51 -44.74
N ALA A 316 33.46 24.76 -44.41
CA ALA A 316 33.84 25.93 -45.21
C ALA A 316 35.34 26.27 -45.17
N GLU A 317 36.08 25.85 -44.14
CA GLU A 317 37.53 26.03 -44.05
C GLU A 317 38.32 24.88 -44.69
N GLN A 318 37.70 23.71 -44.92
CA GLN A 318 38.33 22.52 -45.51
C GLN A 318 37.84 22.18 -46.94
N GLY A 319 36.95 22.97 -47.52
CA GLY A 319 36.44 22.88 -48.90
C GLY A 319 36.89 24.04 -49.79
#